data_AF-A0A813RAU4-F1
#
_entry.id   AF-A0A813RAU4-F1
#
_cell.length_a   1.000
_cell.length_b   1.000
_cell.length_c   1.000
_cell.angle_alpha   90.00
_cell.angle_beta   90.00
_cell.angle_gamma   90.00
#
_symmetry.space_group_name_H-M   'P 1'
#
loop_
_entity.id
_entity.type
_entity.pdbx_description
1 polymer ?
#
loop_
_entity_poly.entity_id
_entity_poly.type
_entity_poly.pdbx_seq_one_letter_code
_entity_poly.pdbx_strand_id
1 'polypeptide(L)'
;LALRYDLTVPFARYIAENRIATMKRYHIGKVYRRDNPKMTRGRYREFYQCDFDIAGDFDLMVPDAECIKIVVEILDKLDLGQYKIYINHRKLLDAIFAVCGVPDSHFRPISSSVDKLDKTPWHVVRNEMINEKGLSPEVADKIWSYVQMHGNADLIDKLRTDVQLMTQKSAREALDGLEVLFRYLTLYGVMDKVKRKQS
;
A
#
# COMPACT_ATOMS: atom_id res chain seq x y z
N LEU A 1 -20.77 16.06 -17.58
CA LEU A 1 -20.95 14.94 -16.62
C LEU A 1 -20.02 13.81 -17.02
N ALA A 2 -19.42 13.11 -16.06
CA ALA A 2 -18.62 11.90 -16.29
C ALA A 2 -19.07 10.81 -15.30
N LEU A 3 -19.04 9.54 -15.73
CA LEU A 3 -19.29 8.42 -14.84
C LEU A 3 -18.12 8.25 -13.87
N ARG A 4 -18.40 7.88 -12.63
CA ARG A 4 -17.40 7.72 -11.56
C ARG A 4 -16.47 6.51 -11.84
N TYR A 5 -15.16 6.73 -11.68
CA TYR A 5 -14.13 5.72 -11.86
C TYR A 5 -13.91 4.84 -10.61
N ASP A 6 -14.21 5.39 -9.44
CA ASP A 6 -14.18 4.76 -8.11
C ASP A 6 -15.29 5.33 -7.20
N LEU A 7 -15.37 4.85 -5.96
CA LEU A 7 -16.26 5.38 -4.92
C LEU A 7 -15.58 6.36 -3.96
N THR A 8 -14.24 6.38 -3.90
CA THR A 8 -13.44 7.23 -3.01
C THR A 8 -13.48 8.72 -3.40
N VAL A 9 -13.33 9.07 -4.68
CA VAL A 9 -13.39 10.47 -5.15
C VAL A 9 -14.77 11.09 -4.92
N PRO A 10 -15.89 10.40 -5.24
CA PRO A 10 -17.22 10.85 -4.84
C PRO A 10 -17.38 11.08 -3.33
N PHE A 11 -16.74 10.24 -2.49
CA PHE A 11 -16.79 10.40 -1.05
C PHE A 11 -15.99 11.61 -0.54
N ALA A 12 -14.77 11.81 -1.03
CA ALA A 12 -14.00 13.02 -0.71
C ALA A 12 -14.77 14.30 -1.07
N ARG A 13 -15.42 14.32 -2.23
CA ARG A 13 -16.31 15.41 -2.65
C ARG A 13 -17.50 15.58 -1.69
N TYR A 14 -18.17 14.49 -1.31
CA TYR A 14 -19.29 14.54 -0.37
C TYR A 14 -18.89 15.11 1.00
N ILE A 15 -17.75 14.68 1.55
CA ILE A 15 -17.20 15.19 2.80
C ILE A 15 -16.92 16.70 2.70
N ALA A 16 -16.27 17.14 1.62
CA ALA A 16 -15.90 18.53 1.41
C ALA A 16 -17.13 19.43 1.20
N GLU A 17 -18.08 19.03 0.35
CA GLU A 17 -19.30 19.79 0.05
C GLU A 17 -20.16 20.00 1.31
N ASN A 18 -20.24 18.99 2.18
CA ASN A 18 -21.06 19.02 3.38
C ASN A 18 -20.28 19.46 4.64
N ARG A 19 -19.00 19.81 4.52
CA ARG A 19 -18.11 20.22 5.63
C ARG A 19 -18.12 19.22 6.80
N ILE A 20 -18.10 17.94 6.47
CA ILE A 20 -18.13 16.86 7.46
C ILE A 20 -16.72 16.66 8.01
N ALA A 21 -16.52 16.85 9.32
CA ALA A 21 -15.21 16.66 9.94
C ALA A 21 -14.85 15.17 10.11
N THR A 22 -15.82 14.36 10.54
CA THR A 22 -15.61 12.94 10.84
C THR A 22 -16.75 12.09 10.29
N MET A 23 -16.43 11.01 9.59
CA MET A 23 -17.42 10.07 9.08
C MET A 23 -16.80 8.68 8.92
N LYS A 24 -17.54 7.66 9.35
CA LYS A 24 -17.27 6.25 9.04
C LYS A 24 -18.40 5.74 8.18
N ARG A 25 -18.12 5.25 6.97
CA ARG A 25 -19.14 4.82 6.02
C ARG A 25 -18.73 3.59 5.22
N TYR A 26 -19.71 2.88 4.71
CA TYR A 26 -19.53 1.92 3.62
C TYR A 26 -20.34 2.37 2.40
N HIS A 27 -19.94 1.94 1.20
CA HIS A 27 -20.66 2.21 -0.05
C HIS A 27 -20.45 1.04 -1.00
N ILE A 28 -21.54 0.42 -1.42
CA ILE A 28 -21.55 -0.62 -2.45
C ILE A 28 -22.16 -0.02 -3.71
N GLY A 29 -21.42 0.02 -4.80
CA GLY A 29 -21.87 0.67 -6.02
C GLY A 29 -21.08 0.28 -7.26
N LYS A 30 -21.72 0.41 -8.42
CA LYS A 30 -21.07 0.23 -9.71
C LYS A 30 -20.15 1.40 -10.04
N VAL A 31 -19.01 1.08 -10.65
CA VAL A 31 -18.03 2.04 -11.17
C VAL A 31 -17.68 1.74 -12.62
N TYR A 32 -17.16 2.74 -13.32
CA TYR A 32 -17.01 2.72 -14.77
C TYR A 32 -15.58 3.04 -15.18
N ARG A 33 -14.89 2.10 -15.81
CA ARG A 33 -13.49 2.24 -16.25
C ARG A 33 -13.37 1.94 -17.73
N ARG A 34 -12.81 2.88 -18.51
CA ARG A 34 -12.56 2.70 -19.95
C ARG A 34 -11.25 1.93 -20.20
N ASP A 35 -10.99 0.89 -19.40
CA ASP A 35 -9.83 0.03 -19.59
C ASP A 35 -10.05 -0.91 -20.79
N ASN A 36 -8.95 -1.44 -21.35
CA ASN A 36 -9.02 -2.46 -22.39
C ASN A 36 -9.53 -3.77 -21.76
N PRO A 37 -10.76 -4.21 -22.08
CA PRO A 37 -11.37 -5.35 -21.41
C PRO A 37 -10.58 -6.62 -21.75
N LYS A 38 -10.08 -7.28 -20.72
CA LYS A 38 -9.54 -8.64 -20.83
C LYS A 38 -10.60 -9.56 -20.23
N MET A 39 -11.56 -9.97 -21.05
CA MET A 39 -12.70 -10.79 -20.63
C MET A 39 -12.25 -12.09 -19.95
N THR A 40 -11.15 -12.67 -20.42
CA THR A 40 -10.50 -13.86 -19.83
C THR A 40 -9.87 -13.62 -18.44
N ARG A 41 -9.78 -12.36 -17.99
CA ARG A 41 -9.20 -11.96 -16.69
C ARG A 41 -10.17 -11.16 -15.82
N GLY A 42 -11.48 -11.21 -16.11
CA GLY A 42 -12.51 -10.53 -15.32
C GLY A 42 -12.41 -9.00 -15.33
N ARG A 43 -11.75 -8.40 -16.34
CA ARG A 43 -11.65 -6.94 -16.46
C ARG A 43 -12.81 -6.39 -17.28
N TYR A 44 -13.88 -6.00 -16.60
CA TYR A 44 -15.06 -5.36 -17.18
C TYR A 44 -14.93 -3.83 -17.17
N ARG A 45 -15.74 -3.17 -18.01
CA ARG A 45 -15.85 -1.70 -18.01
C ARG A 45 -16.83 -1.19 -16.96
N GLU A 46 -17.71 -2.05 -16.46
CA GLU A 46 -18.64 -1.80 -15.37
C GLU A 46 -18.54 -2.97 -14.38
N PHE A 47 -18.33 -2.67 -13.10
CA PHE A 47 -18.27 -3.68 -12.04
C PHE A 47 -18.57 -3.03 -10.68
N TYR A 48 -18.87 -3.86 -9.67
CA TYR A 48 -19.12 -3.40 -8.31
C TYR A 48 -17.82 -3.15 -7.54
N GLN A 49 -17.83 -2.07 -6.76
CA GLN A 49 -16.91 -1.85 -5.65
C GLN A 49 -17.70 -1.87 -4.34
N CYS A 50 -17.02 -2.28 -3.26
CA CYS A 50 -17.51 -2.30 -1.90
C CYS A 50 -16.47 -1.60 -1.02
N ASP A 51 -16.62 -0.29 -0.87
CA ASP A 51 -15.67 0.55 -0.15
C ASP A 51 -16.13 0.75 1.29
N PHE A 52 -15.18 0.74 2.22
CA PHE A 52 -15.36 1.16 3.60
C PHE A 52 -14.28 2.19 3.93
N ASP A 53 -14.68 3.34 4.47
CA ASP A 53 -13.79 4.46 4.71
C ASP A 53 -14.04 5.04 6.11
N ILE A 54 -12.94 5.43 6.76
CA ILE A 54 -12.93 6.22 8.00
C ILE A 54 -12.24 7.54 7.70
N ALA A 55 -12.97 8.64 7.80
CA ALA A 55 -12.48 10.00 7.63
C ALA A 55 -12.57 10.76 8.95
N GLY A 56 -11.52 11.50 9.29
CA GLY A 56 -11.43 12.28 10.53
C GLY A 56 -10.05 12.19 11.17
N ASP A 57 -9.84 12.99 12.21
CA ASP A 57 -8.63 12.96 13.02
C ASP A 57 -8.81 11.99 14.20
N PHE A 58 -7.93 11.00 14.28
CA PHE A 58 -7.95 9.95 15.30
C PHE A 58 -6.54 9.66 15.78
N ASP A 59 -6.44 8.89 16.86
CA ASP A 59 -5.17 8.39 17.35
C ASP A 59 -4.47 7.50 16.32
N LEU A 60 -3.13 7.58 16.35
CA LEU A 60 -2.24 6.95 15.39
C LEU A 60 -2.60 5.47 15.16
N MET A 61 -2.89 5.11 13.90
CA MET A 61 -3.15 3.75 13.41
C MET A 61 -4.39 3.04 13.96
N VAL A 62 -5.22 3.69 14.78
CA VAL A 62 -6.46 3.08 15.28
C VAL A 62 -7.44 2.79 14.13
N PRO A 63 -7.76 3.73 13.24
CA PRO A 63 -8.64 3.46 12.09
C PRO A 63 -8.01 2.48 11.09
N ASP A 64 -6.70 2.58 10.86
CA ASP A 64 -5.96 1.71 9.94
C ASP A 64 -6.04 0.24 10.38
N ALA A 65 -5.88 -0.02 11.69
CA ALA A 65 -6.05 -1.34 12.27
C ALA A 65 -7.50 -1.85 12.16
N GLU A 66 -8.49 -0.98 12.38
CA GLU A 66 -9.91 -1.32 12.23
C GLU A 66 -10.23 -1.74 10.77
N CYS A 67 -9.71 -1.01 9.78
CA CYS A 67 -9.89 -1.35 8.37
C CYS A 67 -9.36 -2.76 8.04
N ILE A 68 -8.18 -3.12 8.55
CA ILE A 68 -7.61 -4.46 8.34
C ILE A 68 -8.44 -5.52 9.05
N LYS A 69 -8.89 -5.26 10.28
CA LYS A 69 -9.77 -6.18 11.02
C LYS A 69 -11.06 -6.46 10.25
N ILE A 70 -11.70 -5.43 9.70
CA ILE A 70 -12.91 -5.58 8.88
C ILE A 70 -12.65 -6.44 7.64
N VAL A 71 -11.53 -6.23 6.94
CA VAL A 71 -11.16 -7.06 5.79
C VAL A 71 -10.99 -8.53 6.18
N VAL A 72 -10.29 -8.80 7.30
CA VAL A 72 -10.11 -10.16 7.83
C VAL A 72 -11.46 -10.81 8.14
N GLU A 73 -12.34 -10.12 8.86
CA GLU A 73 -13.67 -10.66 9.19
C GLU A 73 -14.53 -10.95 7.95
N ILE A 74 -14.45 -10.09 6.93
CA ILE A 74 -15.16 -10.32 5.66
C ILE A 74 -14.60 -11.56 4.96
N LEU A 75 -13.29 -11.67 4.82
CA LEU A 75 -12.66 -12.79 4.11
C LEU A 75 -12.87 -14.12 4.84
N ASP A 76 -12.81 -14.13 6.17
CA ASP A 76 -13.09 -15.30 6.99
C ASP A 76 -14.57 -15.75 6.83
N LYS A 77 -15.51 -14.80 6.75
CA LYS A 77 -16.94 -15.11 6.55
C LYS A 77 -17.28 -15.59 5.14
N LEU A 78 -16.52 -15.16 4.13
CA LEU A 78 -16.74 -15.57 2.75
C LEU A 78 -16.21 -16.99 2.45
N ASP A 79 -15.43 -17.57 3.36
CA ASP A 79 -14.86 -18.93 3.25
C ASP A 79 -14.17 -19.20 1.90
N LEU A 80 -13.32 -18.26 1.47
CA LEU A 80 -12.61 -18.30 0.18
C LEU A 80 -11.30 -19.11 0.25
N GLY A 81 -11.08 -19.86 1.34
CA GLY A 81 -9.83 -20.55 1.63
C GLY A 81 -8.76 -19.65 2.25
N GLN A 82 -7.50 -20.08 2.14
CA GLN A 82 -6.37 -19.38 2.76
C GLN A 82 -6.01 -18.10 2.01
N TYR A 83 -5.82 -17.01 2.77
CA TYR A 83 -5.42 -15.71 2.23
C TYR A 83 -4.32 -15.07 3.08
N LYS A 84 -3.70 -14.02 2.54
CA LYS A 84 -2.70 -13.19 3.21
C LYS A 84 -2.98 -11.72 2.90
N ILE A 85 -2.82 -10.85 3.89
CA ILE A 85 -2.91 -9.40 3.74
C ILE A 85 -1.50 -8.83 3.74
N TYR A 86 -1.14 -8.12 2.67
CA TYR A 86 0.16 -7.49 2.52
C TYR A 86 0.11 -6.01 2.91
N ILE A 87 0.92 -5.60 3.88
CA ILE A 87 1.02 -4.21 4.36
C ILE A 87 2.32 -3.58 3.90
N ASN A 88 2.28 -2.27 3.60
CA ASN A 88 3.45 -1.43 3.41
C ASN A 88 3.10 0.03 3.77
N HIS A 89 4.11 0.89 3.94
CA HIS A 89 3.93 2.30 4.28
C HIS A 89 4.55 3.20 3.21
N ARG A 90 3.77 4.14 2.66
CA ARG A 90 4.22 5.03 1.56
C ARG A 90 5.46 5.84 1.94
N LYS A 91 5.43 6.52 3.09
CA LYS A 91 6.59 7.30 3.60
C LYS A 91 7.87 6.45 3.74
N LEU A 92 7.74 5.17 4.10
CA LEU A 92 8.90 4.28 4.24
C LEU A 92 9.48 3.93 2.86
N LEU A 93 8.62 3.66 1.88
CA LEU A 93 9.06 3.41 0.51
C LEU A 93 9.76 4.64 -0.10
N ASP A 94 9.19 5.82 0.08
CA ASP A 94 9.78 7.07 -0.40
C ASP A 94 11.12 7.35 0.31
N ALA A 95 11.23 7.07 1.61
CA ALA A 95 12.49 7.21 2.35
C ALA A 95 13.57 6.22 1.88
N ILE A 96 13.20 4.97 1.58
CA ILE A 96 14.10 3.97 0.99
C ILE A 96 14.64 4.48 -0.35
N PHE A 97 13.79 5.04 -1.21
CA PHE A 97 14.22 5.61 -2.49
C PHE A 97 15.18 6.78 -2.31
N ALA A 98 14.90 7.69 -1.37
CA ALA A 98 15.80 8.80 -1.06
C ALA A 98 17.20 8.30 -0.65
N VAL A 99 17.27 7.31 0.24
CA VAL A 99 18.54 6.73 0.73
C VAL A 99 19.27 5.96 -0.37
N CYS A 100 18.53 5.32 -1.28
CA CYS A 100 19.12 4.65 -2.44
C CYS A 100 19.70 5.62 -3.48
N GLY A 101 19.37 6.92 -3.40
CA GLY A 101 19.82 7.94 -4.34
C GLY A 101 18.89 8.13 -5.55
N VAL A 102 17.62 7.74 -5.43
CA VAL A 102 16.61 8.02 -6.46
C VAL A 102 16.30 9.52 -6.42
N PRO A 103 16.23 10.22 -7.57
CA PRO A 103 15.74 11.60 -7.59
C PRO A 103 14.25 11.67 -7.25
N ASP A 104 13.82 12.69 -6.50
CA ASP A 104 12.41 12.87 -6.10
C ASP A 104 11.43 12.84 -7.29
N SER A 105 11.83 13.40 -8.43
CA SER A 105 11.07 13.38 -9.68
C SER A 105 10.77 11.97 -10.21
N HIS A 106 11.57 10.99 -9.82
CA HIS A 106 11.47 9.60 -10.24
C HIS A 106 10.76 8.70 -9.22
N PHE A 107 10.37 9.19 -8.04
CA PHE A 107 9.75 8.35 -7.00
C PHE A 107 8.48 7.63 -7.49
N ARG A 108 7.60 8.32 -8.22
CA ARG A 108 6.38 7.74 -8.77
C ARG A 108 6.67 6.72 -9.89
N PRO A 109 7.45 7.03 -10.93
CA PRO A 109 7.89 6.04 -11.92
C PRO A 109 8.49 4.80 -11.28
N ILE A 110 9.39 4.96 -10.32
CA ILE A 110 10.09 3.83 -9.67
C ILE A 110 9.15 3.04 -8.76
N SER A 111 8.23 3.67 -8.04
CA SER A 111 7.16 2.97 -7.32
C SER A 111 6.36 2.04 -8.24
N SER A 112 6.07 2.50 -9.46
CA SER A 112 5.37 1.69 -10.47
C SER A 112 6.21 0.50 -10.97
N SER A 113 7.54 0.61 -11.04
CA SER A 113 8.41 -0.55 -11.30
C SER A 113 8.36 -1.55 -10.15
N VAL A 114 8.51 -1.07 -8.91
CA VAL A 114 8.54 -1.93 -7.71
C VAL A 114 7.23 -2.70 -7.55
N ASP A 115 6.08 -2.10 -7.88
CA ASP A 115 4.79 -2.78 -7.80
C ASP A 115 4.64 -3.96 -8.78
N LYS A 116 5.46 -4.01 -9.84
CA LYS A 116 5.45 -5.11 -10.80
C LYS A 116 6.12 -6.37 -10.28
N LEU A 117 6.91 -6.29 -9.21
CA LEU A 117 7.70 -7.42 -8.72
C LEU A 117 6.82 -8.61 -8.34
N ASP A 118 5.63 -8.36 -7.80
CA ASP A 118 4.63 -9.39 -7.47
C ASP A 118 4.30 -10.36 -8.62
N LYS A 119 4.56 -9.94 -9.86
CA LYS A 119 4.20 -10.67 -11.09
C LYS A 119 5.36 -10.78 -12.08
N THR A 120 6.47 -10.08 -11.84
CA THR A 120 7.53 -9.87 -12.81
C THR A 120 8.88 -10.10 -12.13
N PRO A 121 9.74 -10.99 -12.66
CA PRO A 121 11.05 -11.25 -12.05
C PRO A 121 11.93 -10.00 -11.93
N TRP A 122 12.76 -9.96 -10.89
CA TRP A 122 13.67 -8.84 -10.60
C TRP A 122 14.48 -8.37 -11.81
N HIS A 123 15.08 -9.28 -12.59
CA HIS A 123 15.92 -8.90 -13.73
C HIS A 123 15.16 -8.05 -14.78
N VAL A 124 13.87 -8.31 -14.99
CA VAL A 124 13.04 -7.53 -15.93
C VAL A 124 12.73 -6.16 -15.33
N VAL A 125 12.34 -6.11 -14.06
CA VAL A 125 12.04 -4.86 -13.35
C VAL A 125 13.29 -3.97 -13.24
N ARG A 126 14.44 -4.56 -12.97
CA ARG A 126 15.75 -3.89 -12.95
C ARG A 126 16.08 -3.28 -14.31
N ASN A 127 15.89 -4.03 -15.39
CA ASN A 127 16.11 -3.52 -16.75
C ASN A 127 15.18 -2.35 -17.09
N GLU A 128 13.91 -2.39 -16.66
CA GLU A 128 12.97 -1.27 -16.80
C GLU A 128 13.46 -0.03 -16.02
N MET A 129 13.89 -0.21 -14.76
CA MET A 129 14.39 0.89 -13.93
C MET A 129 15.60 1.59 -14.57
N ILE A 130 16.49 0.83 -15.19
CA ILE A 130 17.71 1.37 -15.81
C ILE A 130 17.41 1.96 -17.19
N ASN A 131 16.85 1.16 -18.09
CA ASN A 131 16.77 1.50 -19.52
C ASN A 131 15.60 2.43 -19.86
N GLU A 132 14.47 2.31 -19.14
CA GLU A 132 13.28 3.12 -19.43
C GLU A 132 13.16 4.32 -18.47
N LYS A 133 13.62 4.18 -17.23
CA LYS A 133 13.47 5.20 -16.18
C LYS A 133 14.78 5.90 -15.83
N GLY A 134 15.89 5.52 -16.45
CA GLY A 134 17.15 6.24 -16.36
C GLY A 134 17.85 6.17 -15.00
N LEU A 135 17.59 5.14 -14.19
CA LEU A 135 18.37 4.93 -12.97
C LEU A 135 19.73 4.29 -13.25
N SER A 136 20.71 4.58 -12.40
CA SER A 136 21.97 3.85 -12.44
C SER A 136 21.78 2.40 -11.95
N PRO A 137 22.57 1.44 -12.46
CA PRO A 137 22.53 0.06 -12.01
C PRO A 137 22.71 -0.09 -10.48
N GLU A 138 23.60 0.72 -9.90
CA GLU A 138 23.91 0.70 -8.47
C GLU A 138 22.72 1.16 -7.62
N VAL A 139 21.97 2.17 -8.08
CA VAL A 139 20.75 2.63 -7.41
C VAL A 139 19.67 1.54 -7.48
N ALA A 140 19.50 0.89 -8.63
CA ALA A 140 18.54 -0.21 -8.78
C ALA A 140 18.87 -1.39 -7.85
N ASP A 141 20.13 -1.78 -7.75
CA ASP A 141 20.57 -2.86 -6.87
C ASP A 141 20.44 -2.51 -5.38
N LYS A 142 20.68 -1.24 -5.01
CA LYS A 142 20.36 -0.76 -3.65
C LYS A 142 18.88 -0.85 -3.35
N ILE A 143 18.01 -0.42 -4.26
CA ILE A 143 16.55 -0.58 -4.09
C ILE A 143 16.21 -2.05 -3.84
N TRP A 144 16.76 -2.97 -4.63
CA TRP A 144 16.54 -4.40 -4.49
C TRP A 144 16.89 -4.93 -3.10
N SER A 145 18.00 -4.45 -2.51
CA SER A 145 18.41 -4.85 -1.16
C SER A 145 17.32 -4.60 -0.11
N TYR A 146 16.53 -3.53 -0.26
CA TYR A 146 15.41 -3.21 0.62
C TYR A 146 14.10 -3.89 0.22
N VAL A 147 13.71 -3.85 -1.06
CA VAL A 147 12.37 -4.31 -1.48
C VAL A 147 12.21 -5.83 -1.42
N GLN A 148 13.32 -6.59 -1.42
CA GLN A 148 13.29 -8.04 -1.21
C GLN A 148 13.09 -8.42 0.28
N MET A 149 13.28 -7.47 1.21
CA MET A 149 13.11 -7.76 2.64
C MET A 149 11.63 -7.86 3.00
N HIS A 150 11.27 -8.92 3.72
CA HIS A 150 9.91 -9.16 4.19
C HIS A 150 9.92 -9.67 5.64
N GLY A 151 8.86 -9.39 6.38
CA GLY A 151 8.72 -9.78 7.78
C GLY A 151 7.75 -8.87 8.53
N ASN A 152 7.61 -9.14 9.82
CA ASN A 152 6.76 -8.38 10.73
C ASN A 152 7.64 -7.55 11.68
N ALA A 153 7.61 -7.80 12.98
CA ALA A 153 8.40 -7.07 13.98
C ALA A 153 9.91 -7.15 13.70
N ASP A 154 10.44 -8.34 13.42
CA ASP A 154 11.87 -8.55 13.17
C ASP A 154 12.43 -7.69 12.02
N LEU A 155 11.58 -7.41 11.01
CA LEU A 155 11.97 -6.55 9.90
C LEU A 155 11.97 -5.07 10.31
N ILE A 156 11.03 -4.64 11.15
CA ILE A 156 11.05 -3.27 11.70
C ILE A 156 12.36 -3.08 12.46
N ASP A 157 12.72 -4.02 13.34
CA ASP A 157 13.96 -3.97 14.11
C ASP A 157 15.18 -3.91 13.19
N LYS A 158 15.23 -4.78 12.17
CA LYS A 158 16.30 -4.76 11.16
C LYS A 158 16.40 -3.41 10.45
N LEU A 159 15.28 -2.81 10.02
CA LEU A 159 15.29 -1.50 9.37
C LEU A 159 15.68 -0.37 10.32
N ARG A 160 15.41 -0.49 11.62
CA ARG A 160 15.88 0.46 12.64
C ARG A 160 17.39 0.40 12.87
N THR A 161 18.04 -0.72 12.56
CA THR A 161 19.52 -0.81 12.63
C THR A 161 20.23 -0.12 11.45
N ASP A 162 19.50 0.20 10.37
CA ASP A 162 20.07 0.88 9.21
C ASP A 162 20.25 2.36 9.50
N VAL A 163 21.51 2.76 9.73
CA VAL A 163 21.88 4.14 10.07
C VAL A 163 21.45 5.13 8.98
N GLN A 164 21.58 4.77 7.70
CA GLN A 164 21.23 5.68 6.60
C GLN A 164 19.72 5.88 6.52
N LEU A 165 18.95 4.80 6.62
CA LEU A 165 17.49 4.88 6.64
C LEU A 165 16.98 5.67 7.84
N MET A 166 17.59 5.46 9.00
CA MET A 166 17.20 6.15 10.23
C MET A 166 17.60 7.62 10.26
N THR A 167 18.37 8.15 9.29
CA THR A 167 18.51 9.61 9.11
C THR A 167 17.22 10.25 8.60
N GLN A 168 16.41 9.51 7.84
CA GLN A 168 15.16 10.01 7.26
C GLN A 168 14.05 10.08 8.30
N LYS A 169 13.55 11.29 8.57
CA LYS A 169 12.42 11.51 9.50
C LYS A 169 11.18 10.71 9.08
N SER A 170 10.89 10.70 7.78
CA SER A 170 9.76 9.97 7.19
C SER A 170 9.86 8.46 7.39
N ALA A 171 11.07 7.88 7.40
CA ALA A 171 11.26 6.47 7.70
C ALA A 171 10.96 6.18 9.17
N ARG A 172 11.48 7.00 10.10
CA ARG A 172 11.24 6.82 11.55
C ARG A 172 9.75 6.86 11.88
N GLU A 173 9.04 7.89 11.42
CA GLU A 173 7.59 8.02 11.61
C GLU A 173 6.81 6.83 11.05
N ALA A 174 7.22 6.33 9.87
CA ALA A 174 6.56 5.20 9.24
C ALA A 174 6.79 3.89 10.01
N LEU A 175 8.01 3.67 10.54
CA LEU A 175 8.33 2.50 11.35
C LEU A 175 7.59 2.56 12.70
N ASP A 176 7.53 3.72 13.34
CA ASP A 176 6.75 3.92 14.57
C ASP A 176 5.26 3.64 14.34
N GLY A 177 4.70 4.13 13.23
CA GLY A 177 3.32 3.81 12.83
C GLY A 177 3.10 2.32 12.59
N LEU A 178 3.97 1.65 11.83
CA LEU A 178 3.86 0.21 11.59
C LEU A 178 3.95 -0.63 12.87
N GLU A 179 4.79 -0.21 13.82
CA GLU A 179 4.90 -0.87 15.12
C GLU A 179 3.62 -0.76 15.94
N VAL A 180 3.03 0.44 16.00
CA VAL A 180 1.73 0.67 16.66
C VAL A 180 0.63 -0.15 15.97
N LEU A 181 0.61 -0.15 14.64
CA LEU A 181 -0.33 -0.95 13.85
C LEU A 181 -0.23 -2.44 14.20
N PHE A 182 0.98 -3.01 14.23
CA PHE A 182 1.18 -4.43 14.56
C PHE A 182 0.76 -4.77 15.99
N ARG A 183 0.92 -3.85 16.94
CA ARG A 183 0.37 -4.03 18.29
C ARG A 183 -1.15 -4.13 18.27
N TYR A 184 -1.85 -3.24 17.56
CA TYR A 184 -3.30 -3.33 17.44
C TYR A 184 -3.78 -4.58 16.72
N LEU A 185 -3.10 -4.99 15.64
CA LEU A 185 -3.44 -6.22 14.91
C LEU A 185 -3.22 -7.49 15.75
N THR A 186 -2.23 -7.47 16.64
CA THR A 186 -2.02 -8.53 17.64
C THR A 186 -3.16 -8.56 18.65
N LEU A 187 -3.58 -7.41 19.18
CA LEU A 187 -4.72 -7.30 20.09
C LEU A 187 -6.05 -7.72 19.44
N TYR A 188 -6.23 -7.44 18.16
CA TYR A 188 -7.38 -7.90 17.37
C TYR A 188 -7.33 -9.38 17.00
N GLY A 189 -6.22 -10.07 17.28
CA GLY A 189 -6.03 -11.48 16.98
C GLY A 189 -5.97 -11.80 15.49
N VAL A 190 -5.45 -10.88 14.66
CA VAL A 190 -5.42 -11.03 13.19
C VAL A 190 -4.01 -10.98 12.59
N MET A 191 -2.98 -10.95 13.43
CA MET A 191 -1.59 -10.80 12.99
C MET A 191 -1.10 -12.00 12.16
N ASP A 192 -1.70 -13.18 12.33
CA ASP A 192 -1.40 -14.39 11.54
C ASP A 192 -1.77 -14.25 10.05
N LYS A 193 -2.78 -13.43 9.74
CA LYS A 193 -3.22 -13.12 8.37
C LYS A 193 -2.35 -12.09 7.68
N VAL A 194 -1.56 -11.34 8.45
CA VAL A 194 -0.85 -10.14 7.99
C VAL A 194 0.63 -10.45 7.75
N LYS A 195 1.10 -10.05 6.57
CA LYS A 195 2.51 -10.05 6.19
C LYS A 195 2.89 -8.69 5.62
N ARG A 196 4.15 -8.29 5.69
CA ARG A 196 4.62 -7.18 4.84
C ARG A 196 4.77 -7.67 3.39
N LYS A 197 4.41 -6.81 2.41
CA LYS A 197 4.39 -7.15 0.98
C LYS A 197 5.69 -7.83 0.51
N GLN A 198 5.56 -9.04 -0.02
CA GLN A 198 6.60 -9.74 -0.77
C GLN A 198 6.62 -9.13 -2.17
N SER A 199 7.79 -8.64 -2.60
CA SER A 199 8.04 -8.36 -4.00
C SER A 199 8.30 -9.66 -4.76
#